data_AF-A0A1V5QM59-F1
#
_entry.id   AF-A0A1V5QM59-F1
#
_cell.length_a   1.000
_cell.length_b   1.000
_cell.length_c   1.000
_cell.angle_alpha   90.00
_cell.angle_beta   90.00
_cell.angle_gamma   90.00
#
_symmetry.space_group_name_H-M   'P 1'
#
loop_
_entity.id
_entity.type
_entity.pdbx_description
1 polymer ?
#
loop_
_entity_poly.entity_id
_entity_poly.type
_entity_poly.pdbx_seq_one_letter_code
_entity_poly.pdbx_strand_id
1 'polypeptide(L)'
;MHEHLSFFSVQALLRLVTAAGLRPTRCAAVRASPHVRSLMVLAEEGGRTSVFPEPDPAEDVCTPILSAAFQRLDAQARHWKAQGLRVGLYPAGHYGMELLASTCMGDVVAALGDGDVSLHGQVRMGRRIYGASELQELGLDILLVASPLHEEAIARALAFLERPRVVRASEL
;
A
#
# COMPACT_ATOMS: atom_id res chain seq x y z
N MET A 1 5.23 -15.94 -0.39
CA MET A 1 5.81 -15.56 -1.69
C MET A 1 5.65 -14.05 -1.79
N HIS A 2 6.73 -13.27 -1.82
CA HIS A 2 6.64 -11.81 -1.97
C HIS A 2 6.44 -11.52 -3.46
N GLU A 3 5.29 -10.92 -3.84
CA GLU A 3 4.93 -10.67 -5.25
C GLU A 3 5.72 -9.51 -5.88
N HIS A 4 6.18 -8.57 -5.06
CA HIS A 4 7.02 -7.45 -5.49
C HIS A 4 8.45 -7.62 -4.97
N LEU A 5 9.33 -8.20 -5.78
CA LEU A 5 10.75 -8.39 -5.45
C LEU A 5 11.58 -7.10 -5.62
N SER A 6 11.05 -6.08 -6.32
CA SER A 6 11.79 -4.86 -6.61
C SER A 6 10.85 -3.67 -6.80
N PHE A 7 11.21 -2.55 -6.18
CA PHE A 7 10.65 -1.22 -6.44
C PHE A 7 11.72 -0.42 -7.16
N PHE A 8 11.44 -0.02 -8.41
CA PHE A 8 12.41 0.73 -9.21
C PHE A 8 12.04 2.21 -9.22
N SER A 9 12.98 3.07 -8.85
CA SER A 9 12.95 4.46 -9.32
C SER A 9 13.13 4.47 -10.85
N VAL A 10 12.76 5.57 -11.51
CA VAL A 10 13.01 5.76 -12.94
C VAL A 10 14.49 5.52 -13.24
N GLN A 11 15.36 6.07 -12.39
CA GLN A 11 16.80 5.91 -12.53
C GLN A 11 17.26 4.46 -12.36
N ALA A 12 16.75 3.73 -11.36
CA ALA A 12 17.08 2.32 -11.16
C ALA A 12 16.63 1.44 -12.35
N LEU A 13 15.44 1.70 -12.89
CA LEU A 13 14.92 0.96 -14.05
C LEU A 13 15.73 1.28 -15.32
N LEU A 14 16.06 2.55 -15.57
CA LEU A 14 16.88 2.94 -16.73
C LEU A 14 18.28 2.35 -16.66
N ARG A 15 18.91 2.31 -15.46
CA ARG A 15 20.20 1.65 -15.26
C ARG A 15 20.11 0.15 -15.53
N LEU A 16 19.06 -0.52 -15.04
CA LEU A 16 18.84 -1.95 -15.28
C LEU A 16 18.67 -2.26 -16.77
N VAL A 17 17.79 -1.53 -17.45
CA VAL A 17 17.52 -1.69 -18.89
C VAL A 17 18.79 -1.45 -19.72
N THR A 18 19.55 -0.41 -19.37
CA THR A 18 20.84 -0.11 -20.03
C THR A 18 21.88 -1.20 -19.77
N ALA A 19 21.97 -1.71 -18.53
CA ALA A 19 22.87 -2.81 -18.17
C ALA A 19 22.51 -4.13 -18.88
N ALA A 20 21.23 -4.31 -19.22
CA ALA A 20 20.75 -5.44 -20.02
C ALA A 20 21.01 -5.28 -21.54
N GLY A 21 21.71 -4.23 -21.98
CA GLY A 21 22.01 -3.98 -23.39
C GLY A 21 20.87 -3.35 -24.19
N LEU A 22 19.76 -3.02 -23.53
CA LEU A 22 18.59 -2.39 -24.13
C LEU A 22 18.68 -0.87 -24.01
N ARG A 23 18.13 -0.16 -24.99
CA ARG A 23 18.10 1.31 -24.97
C ARG A 23 16.69 1.82 -24.69
N PRO A 24 16.43 2.51 -23.55
CA PRO A 24 15.15 3.15 -23.29
C PRO A 24 14.80 4.19 -24.38
N THR A 25 13.65 4.04 -25.03
CA THR A 25 13.16 4.93 -26.09
C THR A 25 12.00 5.81 -25.64
N ARG A 26 11.20 5.33 -24.68
CA ARG A 26 10.07 6.07 -24.13
C ARG A 26 9.89 5.75 -22.67
N CYS A 27 9.51 6.76 -21.91
CA CYS A 27 9.08 6.60 -20.55
C CYS A 27 7.81 7.40 -20.31
N ALA A 28 6.82 6.76 -19.70
CA ALA A 28 5.57 7.40 -19.37
C ALA A 28 5.14 7.01 -17.95
N ALA A 29 4.72 8.00 -17.17
CA ALA A 29 3.97 7.75 -15.96
C ALA A 29 2.55 7.30 -16.35
N VAL A 30 2.23 6.05 -16.04
CA VAL A 30 0.88 5.49 -16.19
C VAL A 30 0.21 5.56 -14.83
N ARG A 31 -0.89 6.30 -14.73
CA ARG A 31 -1.71 6.29 -13.51
C ARG A 31 -2.58 5.05 -13.52
N ALA A 32 -2.21 4.05 -12.73
CA ALA A 32 -3.08 2.92 -12.42
C ALA A 32 -4.08 3.28 -11.31
N SER A 33 -3.72 4.22 -10.42
CA SER A 33 -4.60 4.76 -9.38
C SER A 33 -4.28 6.23 -9.06
N PRO A 34 -5.10 6.92 -8.23
CA PRO A 34 -4.82 8.29 -7.79
C PRO A 34 -3.48 8.45 -7.05
N HIS A 35 -3.00 7.39 -6.41
CA HIS A 35 -1.81 7.41 -5.55
C HIS A 35 -0.65 6.55 -6.08
N VAL A 36 -0.88 5.73 -7.12
CA VAL A 36 0.16 4.89 -7.73
C VAL A 36 0.42 5.36 -9.17
N ARG A 37 1.63 5.89 -9.37
CA ARG A 37 2.21 6.16 -10.68
C ARG A 37 3.10 4.98 -11.04
N SER A 38 2.64 4.16 -11.99
CA SER A 38 3.46 3.13 -12.59
C SER A 38 4.35 3.76 -13.66
N LEU A 39 5.56 3.25 -13.81
CA LEU A 39 6.45 3.67 -14.88
C LEU A 39 6.42 2.64 -16.00
N MET A 40 6.11 3.08 -17.21
CA MET A 40 6.26 2.26 -18.41
C MET A 40 7.51 2.71 -19.16
N VAL A 41 8.49 1.82 -19.31
CA VAL A 41 9.68 2.03 -20.14
C VAL A 41 9.62 1.13 -21.36
N LEU A 42 9.64 1.72 -22.55
CA LEU A 42 9.86 1.01 -23.81
C LEU A 42 11.34 1.10 -24.15
N ALA A 43 11.92 0.00 -24.61
CA ALA A 43 13.32 -0.06 -24.99
C ALA A 43 13.52 -0.86 -26.27
N GLU A 44 14.52 -0.49 -27.06
CA GLU A 44 14.86 -1.13 -28.35
C GLU A 44 16.30 -1.70 -28.29
N GLU A 45 16.53 -2.81 -29.00
CA GLU A 45 17.88 -3.32 -29.28
C GLU A 45 18.51 -2.51 -30.42
N GLY A 46 19.46 -1.63 -30.08
CA GLY A 46 20.43 -1.06 -31.03
C GLY A 46 19.91 -0.05 -32.09
N GLY A 47 20.65 1.05 -32.25
CA GLY A 47 20.62 1.90 -33.46
C GLY A 47 19.98 3.29 -33.32
N ARG A 48 20.85 4.31 -33.24
CA ARG A 48 20.61 5.78 -33.22
C ARG A 48 20.31 6.44 -31.87
N THR A 49 20.96 7.58 -31.69
CA THR A 49 21.07 8.40 -30.48
C THR A 49 19.75 9.08 -30.14
N SER A 50 19.00 8.53 -29.18
CA SER A 50 17.96 9.25 -28.44
C SER A 50 18.52 9.75 -27.10
N VAL A 51 18.35 11.04 -26.83
CA VAL A 51 18.72 11.71 -25.58
C VAL A 51 17.56 11.54 -24.62
N PHE A 52 17.74 10.68 -23.63
CA PHE A 52 16.80 10.57 -22.52
C PHE A 52 17.14 11.68 -21.51
N PRO A 53 16.18 12.50 -21.05
CA PRO A 53 16.47 13.51 -20.05
C PRO A 53 16.96 12.83 -18.78
N GLU A 54 18.07 13.32 -18.20
CA GLU A 54 18.58 12.80 -16.94
C GLU A 54 17.47 12.86 -15.88
N PRO A 55 17.17 11.76 -15.18
CA PRO A 55 16.17 11.78 -14.12
C PRO A 55 16.62 12.72 -13.01
N ASP A 56 15.66 13.46 -12.44
CA ASP A 56 15.92 14.37 -11.34
C ASP A 56 16.44 13.56 -10.13
N PRO A 57 17.62 13.86 -9.58
CA PRO A 57 18.15 13.18 -8.39
C PRO A 57 17.23 13.29 -7.16
N ALA A 58 16.24 14.20 -7.16
CA ALA A 58 15.18 14.23 -6.16
C ALA A 58 14.22 13.02 -6.20
N GLU A 59 14.25 12.18 -7.25
CA GLU A 59 13.44 10.96 -7.36
C GLU A 59 13.97 9.79 -6.50
N ASP A 60 15.20 9.85 -5.99
CA ASP A 60 15.79 8.81 -5.11
C ASP A 60 15.43 9.01 -3.61
N VAL A 61 14.55 9.96 -3.28
CA VAL A 61 14.19 10.33 -1.90
C VAL A 61 13.07 9.44 -1.32
N CYS A 62 13.02 8.14 -1.66
CA CYS A 62 11.98 7.25 -1.13
C CYS A 62 12.19 6.91 0.35
N THR A 63 13.43 6.68 0.80
CA THR A 63 13.70 6.13 2.15
C THR A 63 13.33 7.09 3.29
N PRO A 64 13.67 8.40 3.25
CA PRO A 64 13.29 9.32 4.33
C PRO A 64 11.77 9.55 4.41
N ILE A 65 11.10 9.59 3.25
CA ILE A 65 9.64 9.80 3.16
C ILE A 65 8.88 8.58 3.71
N LEU A 66 9.31 7.37 3.35
CA LEU A 66 8.73 6.13 3.87
C LEU A 66 8.97 6.00 5.38
N SER A 67 10.18 6.35 5.86
CA SER A 67 10.48 6.37 7.29
C SER A 67 9.58 7.32 8.07
N ALA A 68 9.30 8.52 7.55
CA ALA A 68 8.41 9.48 8.19
C ALA A 68 6.94 9.02 8.20
N ALA A 69 6.49 8.34 7.13
CA ALA A 69 5.14 7.77 7.08
C ALA A 69 4.96 6.64 8.09
N PHE A 70 5.92 5.73 8.20
CA PHE A 70 5.88 4.65 9.19
C PHE A 70 5.92 5.17 10.62
N GLN A 71 6.73 6.20 10.91
CA GLN A 71 6.74 6.84 12.23
C GLN A 71 5.39 7.45 12.62
N ARG A 72 4.67 8.05 11.66
CA ARG A 72 3.31 8.58 11.89
C ARG A 72 2.30 7.47 12.15
N LEU A 73 2.35 6.38 11.37
CA LEU A 73 1.54 5.19 11.61
C LEU A 73 1.83 4.57 12.99
N ASP A 74 3.09 4.46 13.39
CA ASP A 74 3.48 3.91 14.69
C ASP A 74 3.05 4.81 15.86
N ALA A 75 3.13 6.13 15.69
CA ALA A 75 2.61 7.08 16.66
C ALA A 75 1.08 6.93 16.80
N GLN A 76 0.37 6.80 15.67
CA GLN A 76 -1.08 6.63 15.66
C GLN A 76 -1.52 5.30 16.27
N ALA A 77 -0.79 4.21 15.97
CA ALA A 77 -1.02 2.89 16.57
C ALA A 77 -0.90 2.96 18.10
N ARG A 78 0.19 3.54 18.61
CA ARG A 78 0.39 3.71 20.05
C ARG A 78 -0.69 4.57 20.69
N HIS A 79 -1.15 5.63 20.00
CA HIS A 79 -2.23 6.48 20.48
C HIS A 79 -3.55 5.72 20.62
N TRP A 80 -3.96 4.95 19.59
CA TRP A 80 -5.16 4.12 19.65
C TRP A 80 -5.08 3.02 20.70
N LYS A 81 -3.91 2.38 20.84
CA LYS A 81 -3.66 1.38 21.89
C LYS A 81 -3.79 1.99 23.28
N ALA A 82 -3.22 3.16 23.52
CA ALA A 82 -3.31 3.86 24.80
C ALA A 82 -4.75 4.26 25.16
N GLN A 83 -5.60 4.51 24.16
CA GLN A 83 -7.03 4.78 24.32
C GLN A 83 -7.88 3.51 24.47
N GLY A 84 -7.29 2.31 24.33
CA GLY A 84 -8.01 1.04 24.36
C GLY A 84 -8.93 0.83 23.15
N LEU A 85 -8.68 1.51 22.02
CA LEU A 85 -9.50 1.38 20.83
C LEU A 85 -9.29 0.05 20.14
N ARG A 86 -10.39 -0.54 19.66
CA ARG A 86 -10.41 -1.79 18.90
C ARG A 86 -10.34 -1.48 17.42
N VAL A 87 -9.19 -1.77 16.82
CA VAL A 87 -8.90 -1.41 15.42
C VAL A 87 -9.04 -2.65 14.53
N GLY A 88 -9.79 -2.52 13.43
CA GLY A 88 -9.75 -3.46 12.31
C GLY A 88 -8.93 -2.93 11.16
N LEU A 89 -8.46 -3.82 10.28
CA LEU A 89 -7.80 -3.46 9.03
C LEU A 89 -8.55 -4.04 7.83
N TYR A 90 -8.72 -3.24 6.77
CA TYR A 90 -9.36 -3.63 5.53
C TYR A 90 -8.63 -2.97 4.33
N PRO A 91 -8.40 -3.64 3.21
CA PRO A 91 -8.55 -5.07 2.97
C PRO A 91 -7.37 -5.86 3.56
N ALA A 92 -7.55 -7.16 3.76
CA ALA A 92 -6.54 -8.12 4.21
C ALA A 92 -5.63 -8.65 3.08
N GLY A 93 -5.54 -7.87 1.99
CA GLY A 93 -4.69 -8.11 0.83
C GLY A 93 -3.21 -7.80 1.10
N HIS A 94 -2.39 -7.89 0.04
CA HIS A 94 -0.93 -7.76 0.11
C HIS A 94 -0.46 -6.51 0.88
N TYR A 95 -0.94 -5.33 0.49
CA TYR A 95 -0.54 -4.05 1.10
C TYR A 95 -0.95 -3.92 2.57
N GLY A 96 -2.13 -4.42 2.93
CA GLY A 96 -2.60 -4.44 4.30
C GLY A 96 -1.72 -5.31 5.19
N MET A 97 -1.30 -6.49 4.68
CA MET A 97 -0.40 -7.38 5.41
C MET A 97 1.01 -6.80 5.53
N GLU A 98 1.52 -6.16 4.48
CA GLU A 98 2.84 -5.51 4.51
C GLU A 98 2.87 -4.36 5.54
N LEU A 99 1.80 -3.57 5.61
CA LEU A 99 1.66 -2.52 6.61
C LEU A 99 1.69 -3.08 8.03
N LEU A 100 1.02 -4.20 8.30
CA LEU A 100 1.06 -4.85 9.62
C LEU A 100 2.43 -5.44 9.94
N ALA A 101 3.14 -5.99 8.95
CA ALA A 101 4.46 -6.56 9.15
C ALA A 101 5.55 -5.49 9.38
N SER A 102 5.35 -4.29 8.82
CA SER A 102 6.36 -3.23 8.80
C SER A 102 6.14 -2.11 9.84
N THR A 103 5.03 -2.15 10.58
CA THR A 103 4.66 -1.10 11.54
C THR A 103 4.13 -1.69 12.85
N CYS A 104 4.06 -0.87 13.90
CA CYS A 104 3.42 -1.22 15.16
C CYS A 104 1.88 -1.38 15.06
N MET A 105 1.27 -1.18 13.88
CA MET A 105 -0.17 -1.43 13.69
C MET A 105 -0.54 -2.89 13.96
N GLY A 106 0.40 -3.83 13.77
CA GLY A 106 0.24 -5.22 14.16
C GLY A 106 -0.19 -5.39 15.62
N ASP A 107 0.29 -4.56 16.53
CA ASP A 107 -0.01 -4.69 17.97
C ASP A 107 -1.40 -4.20 18.36
N VAL A 108 -2.11 -3.53 17.45
CA VAL A 108 -3.34 -2.79 17.74
C VAL A 108 -4.51 -3.32 16.90
N VAL A 109 -4.22 -3.77 15.68
CA VAL A 109 -5.22 -4.38 14.82
C VAL A 109 -5.66 -5.71 15.42
N ALA A 110 -6.96 -5.82 15.73
CA ALA A 110 -7.58 -6.97 16.37
C ALA A 110 -8.29 -7.89 15.36
N ALA A 111 -8.71 -7.35 14.21
CA ALA A 111 -9.46 -8.09 13.18
C ALA A 111 -9.04 -7.67 11.77
N LEU A 112 -9.14 -8.61 10.84
CA LEU A 112 -8.86 -8.38 9.42
C LEU A 112 -10.16 -8.50 8.64
N GLY A 113 -10.37 -7.62 7.66
CA GLY A 113 -11.51 -7.70 6.76
C GLY A 113 -11.08 -7.71 5.31
N ASP A 114 -11.83 -8.39 4.45
CA ASP A 114 -11.59 -8.35 3.01
C ASP A 114 -12.90 -8.39 2.21
N GLY A 115 -12.86 -7.88 0.99
CA GLY A 115 -13.98 -7.97 0.05
C GLY A 115 -13.98 -9.29 -0.72
N ASP A 116 -12.84 -9.97 -0.79
CA ASP A 116 -12.74 -11.30 -1.38
C ASP A 116 -13.27 -12.37 -0.42
N VAL A 117 -14.45 -12.90 -0.75
CA VAL A 117 -15.14 -13.94 0.02
C VAL A 117 -14.32 -15.22 0.14
N SER A 118 -13.42 -15.50 -0.81
CA SER A 118 -12.55 -16.69 -0.73
C SER A 118 -11.55 -16.61 0.44
N LEU A 119 -11.26 -15.40 0.93
CA LEU A 119 -10.39 -15.16 2.07
C LEU A 119 -11.11 -15.23 3.41
N HIS A 120 -12.44 -15.14 3.44
CA HIS A 120 -13.22 -15.12 4.69
C HIS A 120 -13.04 -16.43 5.46
N GLY A 121 -12.86 -16.32 6.78
CA GLY A 121 -12.59 -17.46 7.65
C GLY A 121 -11.12 -17.90 7.69
N GLN A 122 -10.28 -17.50 6.72
CA GLN A 122 -8.85 -17.79 6.77
C GLN A 122 -8.17 -17.01 7.89
N VAL A 123 -7.04 -17.52 8.36
CA VAL A 123 -6.21 -16.87 9.39
C VAL A 123 -4.92 -16.34 8.76
N ARG A 124 -4.65 -15.04 8.93
CA ARG A 124 -3.39 -14.40 8.53
C ARG A 124 -2.81 -13.63 9.71
N MET A 125 -1.51 -13.76 9.92
CA MET A 125 -0.81 -13.15 11.06
C MET A 125 -1.51 -13.44 12.41
N GLY A 126 -2.08 -14.64 12.58
CA GLY A 126 -2.82 -15.02 13.80
C GLY A 126 -4.22 -14.41 13.96
N ARG A 127 -4.77 -13.74 12.93
CA ARG A 127 -6.11 -13.11 12.96
C ARG A 127 -7.00 -13.69 11.87
N ARG A 128 -8.27 -13.91 12.19
CA ARG A 128 -9.27 -14.33 11.22
C ARG A 128 -9.66 -13.17 10.30
N ILE A 129 -9.91 -13.49 9.03
CA ILE A 129 -10.42 -12.56 8.00
C ILE A 129 -11.94 -12.65 7.96
N TYR A 130 -12.61 -11.50 7.94
CA TYR A 130 -14.05 -11.35 7.98
C TYR A 130 -14.57 -10.57 6.76
N GLY A 131 -15.85 -10.75 6.44
CA GLY A 131 -16.58 -9.84 5.56
C GLY A 131 -16.90 -8.51 6.26
N ALA A 132 -17.26 -7.49 5.47
CA ALA A 132 -17.60 -6.16 6.00
C ALA A 132 -18.74 -6.20 7.04
N SER A 133 -19.79 -6.99 6.81
CA SER A 133 -20.91 -7.13 7.75
C SER A 133 -20.50 -7.77 9.07
N GLU A 134 -19.66 -8.80 9.03
CA GLU A 134 -19.15 -9.46 10.25
C GLU A 134 -18.27 -8.51 11.07
N LEU A 135 -17.47 -7.65 10.42
CA LEU A 135 -16.65 -6.64 11.12
C LEU A 135 -17.49 -5.67 11.96
N GLN A 136 -18.73 -5.36 11.53
CA GLN A 136 -19.64 -4.51 12.30
C GLN A 136 -20.01 -5.13 13.65
N GLU A 137 -20.22 -6.45 13.66
CA GLU A 137 -20.62 -7.20 14.85
C GLU A 137 -19.48 -7.34 15.87
N LEU A 138 -18.23 -7.22 15.41
CA LEU A 138 -17.06 -7.32 16.29
C LEU A 138 -16.92 -6.14 17.25
N GLY A 139 -17.67 -5.05 17.08
CA GLY A 139 -17.60 -3.87 17.94
C GLY A 139 -16.24 -3.16 17.85
N LEU A 140 -15.79 -2.94 16.61
CA LEU A 140 -14.60 -2.16 16.30
C LEU A 140 -14.90 -0.66 16.43
N ASP A 141 -13.93 0.10 16.96
CA ASP A 141 -14.00 1.56 17.05
C ASP A 141 -13.47 2.22 15.77
N ILE A 142 -12.48 1.58 15.14
CA ILE A 142 -11.79 2.07 13.94
C ILE A 142 -11.68 0.95 12.92
N LEU A 143 -11.92 1.29 11.65
CA LEU A 143 -11.58 0.44 10.51
C LEU A 143 -10.56 1.17 9.64
N LEU A 144 -9.30 0.73 9.71
CA LEU A 144 -8.20 1.27 8.94
C LEU A 144 -8.23 0.72 7.51
N VAL A 145 -8.38 1.61 6.54
CA VAL A 145 -8.32 1.28 5.12
C VAL A 145 -6.88 1.37 4.63
N ALA A 146 -6.28 0.22 4.34
CA ALA A 146 -4.88 0.08 3.93
C ALA A 146 -4.77 -0.44 2.49
N SER A 147 -5.05 0.43 1.51
CA SER A 147 -4.94 0.10 0.08
C SER A 147 -4.59 1.33 -0.75
N PRO A 148 -3.32 1.44 -1.22
CA PRO A 148 -2.88 2.61 -1.98
C PRO A 148 -3.57 2.75 -3.35
N LEU A 149 -4.23 1.69 -3.82
CA LEU A 149 -4.89 1.68 -5.13
C LEU A 149 -6.35 2.11 -5.06
N HIS A 150 -7.04 1.75 -3.97
CA HIS A 150 -8.51 1.83 -3.92
C HIS A 150 -9.06 2.36 -2.59
N GLU A 151 -8.23 3.02 -1.77
CA GLU A 151 -8.60 3.53 -0.44
C GLU A 151 -9.93 4.29 -0.41
N GLU A 152 -10.15 5.21 -1.34
CA GLU A 152 -11.37 6.02 -1.39
C GLU A 152 -12.60 5.21 -1.83
N ALA A 153 -12.44 4.30 -2.80
CA ALA A 153 -13.52 3.44 -3.25
C ALA A 153 -13.93 2.45 -2.15
N ILE A 154 -12.95 1.90 -1.44
CA ILE A 154 -13.15 1.01 -0.31
C ILE A 154 -13.80 1.76 0.85
N ALA A 155 -13.31 2.96 1.21
CA ALA A 155 -13.90 3.75 2.27
C ALA A 155 -15.37 4.08 2.00
N ARG A 156 -15.72 4.41 0.75
CA ARG A 156 -17.13 4.58 0.33
C ARG A 156 -17.93 3.29 0.44
N ALA A 157 -17.37 2.16 0.00
CA ALA A 157 -18.05 0.87 0.07
C ALA A 157 -18.29 0.42 1.52
N LEU A 158 -17.50 0.90 2.47
CA LEU A 158 -17.62 0.62 3.91
C LEU A 158 -18.44 1.69 4.66
N ALA A 159 -18.92 2.74 3.99
CA ALA A 159 -19.64 3.85 4.64
C ALA A 159 -21.00 3.43 5.26
N PHE A 160 -21.51 2.25 4.90
CA PHE A 160 -22.72 1.70 5.53
C PHE A 160 -22.47 1.17 6.95
N LEU A 161 -21.20 0.98 7.35
CA LEU A 161 -20.86 0.54 8.69
C LEU A 161 -21.15 1.68 9.69
N GLU A 162 -22.11 1.46 10.57
CA GLU A 162 -22.57 2.51 11.50
C GLU A 162 -21.58 2.81 12.62
N ARG A 163 -20.74 1.84 12.98
CA ARG A 163 -19.97 1.86 14.23
C ARG A 163 -18.50 2.21 14.06
N PRO A 164 -17.69 1.44 13.32
CA PRO A 164 -16.28 1.78 13.22
C PRO A 164 -16.14 3.08 12.41
N ARG A 165 -15.37 4.02 12.94
CA ARG A 165 -14.89 5.14 12.13
C ARG A 165 -13.95 4.59 11.06
N VAL A 166 -14.31 4.77 9.80
CA VAL A 166 -13.45 4.42 8.67
C VAL A 166 -12.35 5.47 8.53
N VAL A 167 -11.08 5.04 8.58
CA VAL A 167 -9.91 5.92 8.49
C VAL A 167 -9.02 5.44 7.36
N ARG A 168 -8.59 6.32 6.46
CA ARG A 168 -7.66 5.95 5.39
C ARG A 168 -6.22 6.02 5.90
N ALA A 169 -5.39 5.04 5.57
CA ALA A 169 -3.99 5.04 5.98
C ALA A 169 -3.22 6.26 5.47
N SER A 170 -3.61 6.81 4.31
CA SER A 170 -3.03 8.05 3.76
C SER A 170 -3.40 9.34 4.50
N GLU A 171 -4.37 9.31 5.42
CA GLU A 171 -4.76 10.47 6.25
C GLU A 171 -3.97 10.60 7.56
N LEU A 172 -3.15 9.59 7.88
CA LEU A 172 -2.29 9.53 9.06
C LEU A 172 -0.89 10.06 8.73
#